data_AF-A0AAV3I9F1-F1
#
_entry.id   AF-A0AAV3I9F1-F1
#
_cell.length_a   1.000
_cell.length_b   1.000
_cell.length_c   1.000
_cell.angle_alpha   90.00
_cell.angle_beta   90.00
_cell.angle_gamma   90.00
#
_symmetry.space_group_name_H-M   'P 1'
#
loop_
_entity.id
_entity.type
_entity.pdbx_description
1 polymer ?
#
loop_
_entity_poly.entity_id
_entity_poly.type
_entity_poly.pdbx_seq_one_letter_code
_entity_poly.pdbx_strand_id
1 'polypeptide(L)'
;MKRPVMRDLYAVAVAFLGPHCVKWWRRYLAQGIAGLESHSRRPKRSPSTKTGTCEVALILELRSQRNLGARRIQSELKRLHSISLAIATIHKVLFQNQV
;
A
#
# COMPACT_ATOMS: atom_id res chain seq x y z
N MET A 1 35.78 -26.64 22.53
CA MET A 1 35.56 -26.45 21.07
C MET A 1 34.09 -26.73 20.77
N LYS A 2 33.21 -25.73 20.95
CA LYS A 2 31.76 -25.90 20.71
C LYS A 2 31.53 -25.98 19.20
N ARG A 3 31.12 -27.14 18.70
CA ARG A 3 30.77 -27.30 17.29
C ARG A 3 29.59 -26.36 17.01
N PRO A 4 29.67 -25.50 15.96
CA PRO A 4 28.54 -24.67 15.60
C PRO A 4 27.34 -25.59 15.31
N VAL A 5 26.21 -25.29 15.93
CA VAL A 5 24.94 -25.97 15.62
C VAL A 5 24.66 -25.73 14.14
N MET A 6 24.16 -26.73 13.40
CA MET A 6 23.98 -26.65 11.93
C MET A 6 23.30 -25.37 11.42
N ARG A 7 22.50 -24.70 12.27
CA ARG A 7 21.90 -23.39 12.04
C ARG A 7 22.94 -22.29 11.76
N ASP A 8 24.08 -22.29 12.44
CA ASP A 8 25.14 -21.28 12.29
C ASP A 8 25.88 -21.43 10.95
N LEU A 9 26.09 -22.66 10.48
CA LEU A 9 26.73 -22.91 9.18
C LEU A 9 25.85 -22.45 8.01
N TYR A 10 24.53 -22.66 8.10
CA TYR A 10 23.58 -22.18 7.10
C TYR A 10 23.46 -20.66 7.08
N ALA A 11 23.50 -20.01 8.26
CA ALA A 11 23.47 -18.55 8.35
C ALA A 11 24.71 -17.92 7.68
N VAL A 12 25.89 -18.50 7.87
CA VAL A 12 27.13 -18.06 7.20
C VAL A 12 27.03 -18.30 5.68
N ALA A 13 26.55 -19.46 5.23
CA ALA A 13 26.38 -19.74 3.80
C ALA A 13 25.40 -18.78 3.11
N VAL A 14 24.27 -18.45 3.77
CA VAL A 14 23.29 -17.47 3.25
C VAL A 14 23.85 -16.04 3.20
N ALA A 15 24.86 -15.71 4.03
CA ALA A 15 25.54 -14.42 3.97
C ALA A 15 26.47 -14.25 2.75
N PHE A 16 27.00 -15.36 2.20
CA PHE A 16 27.78 -15.35 0.95
C PHE A 16 26.89 -15.36 -0.31
N LEU A 17 25.65 -15.83 -0.17
CA LEU A 17 24.65 -15.74 -1.23
C LEU A 17 24.11 -14.31 -1.27
N GLY A 18 24.20 -13.65 -2.43
CA GLY A 18 23.84 -12.24 -2.60
C GLY A 18 22.43 -11.85 -2.11
N PRO A 19 22.11 -10.55 -2.02
CA PRO A 19 20.92 -10.02 -1.33
C PRO A 19 19.58 -10.63 -1.77
N HIS A 20 19.53 -11.17 -3.00
CA HIS A 20 18.37 -11.88 -3.53
C HIS A 20 18.05 -13.17 -2.74
N CYS A 21 19.06 -13.97 -2.38
CA CYS A 21 18.86 -15.21 -1.61
C CYS A 21 18.47 -14.93 -0.17
N VAL A 22 19.10 -13.93 0.47
CA VAL A 22 18.73 -13.48 1.83
C VAL A 22 17.25 -13.10 1.91
N LYS A 23 16.74 -12.41 0.89
CA LYS A 23 15.30 -12.05 0.78
C LYS A 23 14.42 -13.30 0.79
N TRP A 24 14.68 -14.28 -0.07
CA TRP A 24 13.85 -15.50 -0.16
C TRP A 24 13.95 -16.36 1.09
N TRP A 25 15.15 -16.48 1.68
CA TRP A 25 15.35 -17.19 2.94
C TRP A 25 14.54 -16.56 4.09
N ARG A 26 14.56 -15.22 4.22
CA ARG A 26 13.73 -14.51 5.21
C ARG A 26 12.23 -14.73 4.98
N ARG A 27 11.78 -14.74 3.72
CA ARG A 27 10.37 -15.02 3.41
C ARG A 27 9.98 -16.45 3.75
N TYR A 28 10.83 -17.42 3.45
CA TYR A 28 10.62 -18.83 3.79
C TYR A 28 10.56 -19.04 5.30
N LEU A 29 11.46 -18.42 6.07
CA LEU A 29 11.42 -18.51 7.54
C LEU A 29 10.14 -17.89 8.14
N ALA A 30 9.61 -16.83 7.54
CA ALA A 30 8.43 -16.13 8.05
C ALA A 30 7.09 -16.77 7.64
N GLN A 31 7.00 -17.30 6.42
CA GLN A 31 5.73 -17.70 5.78
C GLN A 31 5.78 -19.12 5.21
N GLY A 32 6.87 -19.86 5.40
CA GLY A 32 7.08 -21.18 4.84
C GLY A 32 7.06 -21.17 3.31
N ILE A 33 6.45 -22.21 2.73
CA ILE A 33 6.34 -22.39 1.27
C ILE A 33 5.51 -21.26 0.63
N ALA A 34 4.48 -20.74 1.30
CA ALA A 34 3.69 -19.61 0.81
C ALA A 34 4.55 -18.34 0.63
N GLY A 35 5.62 -18.19 1.41
CA GLY A 35 6.58 -17.12 1.27
C GLY A 35 7.43 -17.18 0.00
N LEU A 36 7.38 -18.27 -0.76
CA LEU A 36 8.09 -18.41 -2.03
C LEU A 36 7.22 -17.97 -3.23
N GLU A 37 5.96 -17.63 -3.01
CA GLU A 37 5.09 -17.15 -4.08
C GLU A 37 5.47 -15.74 -4.56
N SER A 38 5.04 -15.41 -5.78
CA SER A 38 5.24 -14.06 -6.34
C SER A 38 4.33 -13.06 -5.65
N HIS A 39 4.88 -12.21 -4.78
CA HIS A 39 4.12 -11.10 -4.19
C HIS A 39 4.08 -9.89 -5.13
N SER A 40 2.99 -9.13 -5.06
CA SER A 40 2.88 -7.87 -5.79
C SER A 40 4.03 -6.92 -5.45
N ARG A 41 4.72 -6.42 -6.47
CA ARG A 41 5.79 -5.41 -6.37
C ARG A 41 5.26 -3.98 -6.27
N ARG A 42 3.93 -3.81 -6.30
CA ARG A 42 3.32 -2.48 -6.34
C ARG A 42 3.51 -1.78 -4.99
N PRO A 43 4.03 -0.54 -4.96
CA PRO A 43 4.11 0.21 -3.71
C PRO A 43 2.71 0.41 -3.15
N LYS A 44 2.52 0.03 -1.87
CA LYS A 44 1.23 0.19 -1.17
C LYS A 44 0.92 1.66 -0.85
N ARG A 45 1.96 2.50 -0.73
CA ARG A 45 1.84 3.92 -0.43
C ARG A 45 2.82 4.72 -1.28
N SER A 46 2.32 5.78 -1.90
CA SER A 46 3.13 6.79 -2.58
C SER A 46 3.24 8.03 -1.68
N PRO A 47 4.46 8.55 -1.39
CA PRO A 47 4.63 9.78 -0.61
C PRO A 47 3.92 11.00 -1.19
N SER A 48 3.77 11.06 -2.53
CA SER A 48 3.11 12.16 -3.26
C SER A 48 1.58 11.98 -3.40
N THR A 49 0.95 11.25 -2.48
CA THR A 49 -0.51 11.09 -2.52
C THR A 49 -1.17 12.41 -2.08
N LYS A 50 -1.71 13.17 -3.03
CA LYS A 50 -2.44 14.44 -2.80
C LYS A 50 -3.78 14.29 -2.07
N THR A 51 -4.00 13.17 -1.40
CA THR A 51 -5.26 12.87 -0.72
C THR A 51 -4.90 12.57 0.72
N GLY A 52 -4.99 13.61 1.55
CA GLY A 52 -4.93 13.45 2.99
C GLY A 52 -6.22 12.83 3.52
N THR A 53 -6.22 12.54 4.81
CA THR A 53 -7.38 11.97 5.52
C THR A 53 -8.57 12.93 5.53
N CYS A 54 -8.30 14.23 5.60
CA CYS A 54 -9.34 15.28 5.60
C CYS A 54 -10.09 15.33 4.26
N GLU A 55 -9.39 15.27 3.12
CA GLU A 55 -10.01 15.31 1.81
C GLU A 55 -10.83 14.06 1.53
N VAL A 56 -10.38 12.89 2.01
CA VAL A 56 -11.17 11.64 1.93
C VAL A 56 -12.46 11.77 2.72
N ALA A 57 -12.41 12.28 3.95
CA ALA A 57 -13.60 12.47 4.78
C ALA A 57 -14.62 13.39 4.10
N LEU A 58 -14.17 14.52 3.54
CA LEU A 58 -15.03 15.45 2.81
C LEU A 58 -15.68 14.80 1.57
N ILE A 59 -14.94 14.00 0.81
CA ILE A 59 -15.50 13.26 -0.34
C ILE A 59 -16.61 12.30 0.11
N LEU A 60 -16.40 11.58 1.22
CA LEU A 60 -17.36 10.63 1.75
C LEU A 60 -18.60 11.32 2.33
N GLU A 61 -18.44 12.44 3.04
CA GLU A 61 -19.56 13.25 3.52
C GLU A 61 -20.42 13.78 2.37
N LEU A 62 -19.80 14.33 1.32
CA LEU A 62 -20.51 14.81 0.13
C LEU A 62 -21.26 13.68 -0.59
N ARG A 63 -20.68 12.47 -0.59
CA ARG A 63 -21.33 11.26 -1.14
C ARG A 63 -22.53 10.85 -0.29
N SER A 64 -22.38 10.81 1.04
CA SER A 64 -23.44 10.38 1.97
C SER A 64 -24.60 11.36 2.06
N GLN A 65 -24.33 12.67 2.09
CA GLN A 65 -25.37 13.68 2.30
C GLN A 65 -26.20 13.96 1.05
N ARG A 66 -25.57 13.91 -0.13
CA ARG A 66 -26.17 14.42 -1.38
C ARG A 66 -26.18 13.43 -2.54
N ASN A 67 -25.63 12.22 -2.35
CA ASN A 67 -25.49 11.15 -3.36
C ASN A 67 -24.97 11.66 -4.71
N LEU A 68 -24.02 12.59 -4.67
CA LEU A 68 -23.51 13.26 -5.86
C LEU A 68 -22.57 12.35 -6.65
N GLY A 69 -22.62 12.45 -7.98
CA GLY A 69 -21.62 11.83 -8.85
C GLY A 69 -20.26 12.53 -8.72
N ALA A 70 -19.18 11.82 -9.03
CA ALA A 70 -17.80 12.29 -8.81
C ALA A 70 -17.48 13.66 -9.46
N ARG A 71 -18.06 13.95 -10.63
CA ARG A 71 -17.89 15.26 -11.29
C ARG A 71 -18.54 16.40 -10.50
N ARG A 72 -19.70 16.16 -9.87
CA ARG A 72 -20.36 17.14 -9.01
C ARG A 72 -19.61 17.32 -7.69
N ILE A 73 -19.09 16.22 -7.12
CA ILE A 73 -18.21 16.27 -5.94
C ILE A 73 -16.99 17.15 -6.22
N GLN A 74 -16.36 17.02 -7.39
CA GLN A 74 -15.24 17.88 -7.78
C GLN A 74 -15.61 19.37 -7.78
N SER A 75 -16.77 19.73 -8.35
CA SER A 75 -17.24 21.11 -8.37
C SER A 75 -17.52 21.64 -6.97
N GLU A 76 -18.14 20.85 -6.09
CA GLU A 76 -18.40 21.25 -4.70
C GLU A 76 -17.12 21.39 -3.90
N LEU A 77 -16.16 20.48 -4.04
CA LEU A 77 -14.85 20.57 -3.39
C LEU A 77 -14.11 21.85 -3.80
N LYS A 78 -14.18 22.21 -5.08
CA LYS A 78 -13.60 23.45 -5.58
C LYS A 78 -14.33 24.68 -5.05
N ARG A 79 -15.66 24.63 -4.92
CA ARG A 79 -16.50 25.75 -4.50
C ARG A 79 -16.44 26.02 -2.99
N LEU A 80 -16.49 24.98 -2.17
CA LEU A 80 -16.60 25.08 -0.72
C LEU A 80 -15.25 25.08 -0.01
N HIS A 81 -14.28 24.32 -0.54
CA HIS A 81 -13.00 24.10 0.14
C HIS A 81 -11.80 24.62 -0.66
N SER A 82 -12.00 25.16 -1.87
CA SER A 82 -10.91 25.58 -2.78
C SER A 82 -9.90 24.46 -3.09
N ILE A 83 -10.32 23.20 -2.95
CA ILE A 83 -9.49 22.03 -3.20
C ILE A 83 -9.68 21.57 -4.64
N SER A 84 -8.57 21.51 -5.39
CA SER A 84 -8.55 20.98 -6.75
C SER A 84 -8.04 19.55 -6.77
N LEU A 85 -8.96 18.59 -6.82
CA LEU A 85 -8.66 17.17 -7.01
C LEU A 85 -9.03 16.72 -8.42
N ALA A 86 -8.25 15.78 -8.95
CA ALA A 86 -8.58 15.14 -10.21
C ALA A 86 -9.78 14.18 -10.02
N ILE A 87 -10.64 14.08 -11.04
CA ILE A 87 -11.78 13.15 -11.04
C ILE A 87 -11.30 11.71 -10.80
N ALA A 88 -10.17 11.32 -11.39
CA ALA A 88 -9.57 10.00 -11.19
C ALA A 88 -9.22 9.74 -9.71
N THR A 89 -8.78 10.77 -8.98
CA THR A 89 -8.50 10.67 -7.54
C THR A 89 -9.78 10.47 -6.75
N ILE A 90 -10.84 11.19 -7.08
CA ILE A 90 -12.17 11.03 -6.46
C ILE A 90 -12.71 9.62 -6.72
N HIS A 91 -12.64 9.13 -7.96
CA HIS A 91 -13.03 7.75 -8.31
C HIS A 91 -12.23 6.72 -7.52
N LYS A 92 -10.91 6.91 -7.40
CA LYS A 92 -10.05 6.02 -6.62
C LYS A 92 -10.47 5.99 -5.16
N VAL A 93 -10.76 7.13 -4.56
CA VAL A 93 -11.23 7.24 -3.16
C VAL A 93 -12.59 6.55 -2.99
N LEU A 94 -13.54 6.80 -3.89
CA LEU A 94 -14.87 6.17 -3.84
C LEU A 94 -14.78 4.65 -4.01
N PHE A 95 -13.98 4.16 -4.96
CA PHE A 95 -13.77 2.73 -5.18
C PHE A 95 -13.09 2.04 -3.98
N GLN A 96 -12.12 2.71 -3.35
CA GLN A 96 -11.46 2.17 -2.15
C GLN A 96 -12.40 2.08 -0.94
N ASN A 97 -13.39 2.98 -0.83
CA ASN A 97 -14.32 3.04 0.29
C ASN A 97 -15.68 2.38 -0.01
N GLN A 98 -15.88 1.83 -1.21
CA GLN A 98 -17.09 1.09 -1.63
C GLN A 98 -18.42 1.88 -1.50
N VAL A 99 -18.45 3.14 -1.98
CA VAL A 99 -19.64 4.03 -1.96
C VAL A 99 -19.97 4.59 -3.35
#